data_AF-A0A820XPS1-F1
#
_entry.id   AF-A0A820XPS1-F1
#
_cell.length_a   1.000
_cell.length_b   1.000
_cell.length_c   1.000
_cell.angle_alpha   90.00
_cell.angle_beta   90.00
_cell.angle_gamma   90.00
#
_symmetry.space_group_name_H-M   'P 1'
#
loop_
_entity.id
_entity.type
_entity.pdbx_description
1 polymer ?
#
loop_
_entity_poly.entity_id
_entity_poly.type
_entity_poly.pdbx_seq_one_letter_code
_entity_poly.pdbx_strand_id
1 'polypeptide(L)'
;MGAFLAQPTSHSHTPQSDRVPAIQLKNDMKVCAVITDEPTSSILHSALRTYPLSAAGELPSNEALMLMIRRQCTVETVDVDGRLPEKLRKTYCYEDFILHEDKNLIIFTTKTNLSILKQNKHWFADGTFKVCSNDYYQLFTLHAMMTNAIIPLVYALLIDQVITGFDLICDQFDDDADDLLDYFEKTWIGEKKEE
;
A
#
# COMPACT_ATOMS: atom_id res chain seq x y z
N MET A 1 46.44 -23.02 -12.38
CA MET A 1 45.49 -22.41 -13.33
C MET A 1 45.38 -20.94 -12.96
N GLY A 2 45.92 -20.05 -13.79
CA GLY A 2 45.99 -18.62 -13.52
C GLY A 2 44.65 -17.93 -13.79
N ALA A 3 44.21 -17.08 -12.86
CA ALA A 3 43.06 -16.23 -13.05
C ALA A 3 43.39 -15.18 -14.12
N PHE A 4 42.61 -15.13 -15.20
CA PHE A 4 42.66 -14.04 -16.17
C PHE A 4 42.04 -12.80 -15.55
N LEU A 5 42.86 -11.97 -14.89
CA LEU A 5 42.48 -10.60 -14.57
C LEU A 5 42.72 -9.76 -15.82
N ALA A 6 41.63 -9.32 -16.46
CA ALA A 6 41.72 -8.36 -17.56
C ALA A 6 42.37 -7.08 -17.02
N GLN A 7 43.42 -6.61 -17.71
CA GLN A 7 44.08 -5.37 -17.31
C GLN A 7 43.16 -4.17 -17.57
N PRO A 8 43.07 -3.20 -16.64
CA PRO A 8 42.28 -2.00 -16.86
C PRO A 8 42.84 -1.24 -18.07
N THR A 9 41.97 -0.91 -19.01
CA THR A 9 42.36 -0.12 -20.18
C THR A 9 42.68 1.31 -19.77
N SER A 10 43.88 1.78 -20.14
CA SER A 10 44.32 3.15 -19.90
C SER A 10 43.60 4.12 -20.82
N HIS A 11 42.57 4.79 -20.31
CA HIS A 11 41.87 5.87 -21.00
C HIS A 11 41.96 7.17 -20.18
N SER A 12 42.80 8.11 -20.63
CA SER A 12 42.77 9.50 -20.14
C SER A 12 41.74 10.25 -20.96
N HIS A 13 40.58 10.52 -20.36
CA HIS A 13 39.62 11.49 -20.88
C HIS A 13 39.65 12.74 -20.02
N THR A 14 39.31 13.87 -20.64
CA THR A 14 39.01 15.10 -19.91
C THR A 14 37.82 14.87 -18.96
N PRO A 15 37.77 15.52 -17.78
CA PRO A 15 36.65 15.40 -16.86
C PRO A 15 35.33 15.71 -17.56
N GLN A 16 34.37 14.79 -17.48
CA GLN A 16 33.01 15.01 -18.01
C GLN A 16 32.18 15.70 -16.92
N SER A 17 32.18 17.04 -16.92
CA SER A 17 31.41 17.87 -15.98
C SER A 17 29.92 17.53 -15.98
N ASP A 18 29.39 17.20 -17.15
CA ASP A 18 27.95 17.00 -17.38
C ASP A 18 27.42 15.73 -16.73
N ARG A 19 28.31 14.81 -16.35
CA ARG A 19 27.96 13.63 -15.54
C ARG A 19 27.64 13.95 -14.10
N VAL A 20 28.22 15.02 -13.55
CA VAL A 20 28.04 15.37 -12.13
C VAL A 20 26.56 15.68 -11.83
N PRO A 21 25.87 16.55 -12.60
CA PRO A 21 24.43 16.75 -12.43
C PRO A 21 23.61 15.48 -12.56
N ALA A 22 23.94 14.60 -13.52
CA ALA A 22 23.21 13.34 -13.72
C ALA A 22 23.34 12.38 -12.52
N ILE A 23 24.51 12.34 -11.88
CA ILE A 23 24.75 11.54 -10.68
C ILE A 23 24.01 12.13 -9.49
N GLN A 24 24.08 13.46 -9.29
CA GLN A 24 23.37 14.16 -8.22
C GLN A 24 21.86 13.93 -8.33
N LEU A 25 21.28 14.16 -9.51
CA LEU A 25 19.86 13.93 -9.77
C LEU A 25 19.42 12.49 -9.39
N LYS A 26 20.21 11.48 -9.79
CA LYS A 26 19.90 10.09 -9.45
C LYS A 26 19.93 9.86 -7.94
N ASN A 27 20.89 10.45 -7.24
CA ASN A 27 20.99 10.31 -5.79
C ASN A 27 19.82 11.01 -5.10
N ASP A 28 19.45 12.21 -5.53
CA ASP A 28 18.31 12.94 -4.98
C ASP A 28 17.00 12.16 -5.18
N MET A 29 16.76 11.62 -6.37
CA MET A 29 15.61 10.75 -6.65
C MET A 29 15.59 9.51 -5.74
N LYS A 30 16.75 8.88 -5.50
CA LYS A 30 16.86 7.73 -4.58
C LYS A 30 16.57 8.11 -3.14
N VAL A 31 17.02 9.29 -2.69
CA VAL A 31 16.76 9.80 -1.35
C VAL A 31 15.26 10.09 -1.19
N CYS A 32 14.64 10.80 -2.13
CA CYS A 32 13.20 11.04 -2.11
C CYS A 32 12.41 9.73 -2.09
N ALA A 33 12.77 8.75 -2.92
CA ALA A 33 12.10 7.45 -2.99
C ALA A 33 12.11 6.65 -1.69
N VAL A 34 13.05 6.93 -0.78
CA VAL A 34 13.18 6.28 0.54
C VAL A 34 12.43 7.06 1.62
N ILE A 35 12.42 8.39 1.54
CA ILE A 35 11.95 9.26 2.61
C ILE A 35 10.48 9.69 2.39
N THR A 36 10.01 9.73 1.14
CA THR A 36 8.68 10.22 0.79
C THR A 36 7.79 9.10 0.24
N ASP A 37 6.49 9.22 0.44
CA ASP A 37 5.46 8.36 -0.14
C ASP A 37 4.93 8.91 -1.49
N GLU A 38 5.70 9.76 -2.17
CA GLU A 38 5.29 10.34 -3.45
C GLU A 38 5.27 9.28 -4.57
N PRO A 39 4.31 9.35 -5.51
CA PRO A 39 4.30 8.44 -6.64
C PRO A 39 5.56 8.63 -7.48
N THR A 40 6.08 7.53 -8.03
CA THR A 40 7.32 7.51 -8.85
C THR A 40 7.34 8.59 -9.93
N SER A 41 6.20 8.82 -10.59
CA SER A 41 6.05 9.85 -11.62
C SER A 41 6.23 11.26 -11.07
N SER A 42 5.71 11.55 -9.87
CA SER A 42 5.89 12.84 -9.19
C SER A 42 7.36 13.08 -8.86
N ILE A 43 8.03 12.11 -8.25
CA ILE A 43 9.47 12.19 -7.93
C ILE A 43 10.29 12.45 -9.19
N LEU A 44 10.02 11.71 -10.28
CA LEU A 44 10.71 11.88 -11.55
C LEU A 44 10.50 13.28 -12.14
N HIS A 45 9.24 13.72 -12.27
CA HIS A 45 8.92 15.00 -12.92
C HIS A 45 9.37 16.20 -12.09
N SER A 46 9.28 16.11 -10.76
CA SER A 46 9.78 17.14 -9.84
C SER A 46 11.29 17.32 -9.99
N ALA A 47 12.03 16.22 -9.98
CA ALA A 47 13.49 16.25 -10.11
C ALA A 47 13.94 16.68 -11.53
N LEU A 48 13.24 16.26 -12.59
CA LEU A 48 13.57 16.70 -13.95
C LEU A 48 13.33 18.20 -14.18
N ARG A 49 12.45 18.84 -13.42
CA ARG A 49 12.15 20.27 -13.56
C ARG A 49 13.36 21.17 -13.28
N THR A 50 14.24 20.74 -12.39
CA THR A 50 15.45 21.50 -11.98
C THR A 50 16.70 21.05 -12.72
N TYR A 51 16.59 20.05 -13.61
CA TYR A 51 17.74 19.46 -14.29
C TYR A 51 18.25 20.34 -15.45
N PRO A 52 19.57 20.59 -15.56
CA PRO A 52 20.11 21.47 -16.60
C PRO A 52 20.06 20.81 -17.99
N LEU A 53 19.52 21.54 -18.97
CA LEU A 53 19.42 21.08 -20.37
C LEU A 53 20.79 20.76 -20.98
N SER A 54 21.85 21.46 -20.54
CA SER A 54 23.23 21.22 -21.00
C SER A 54 23.74 19.82 -20.66
N ALA A 55 23.19 19.16 -19.64
CA ALA A 55 23.58 17.82 -19.22
C ALA A 55 22.60 16.73 -19.68
N ALA A 56 21.58 17.07 -20.47
CA ALA A 56 20.52 16.14 -20.89
C ALA A 56 21.03 14.87 -21.58
N GLY A 57 22.17 14.94 -22.28
CA GLY A 57 22.79 13.80 -22.95
C GLY A 57 23.31 12.70 -22.02
N GLU A 58 23.51 12.98 -20.73
CA GLU A 58 23.99 12.02 -19.73
C GLU A 58 22.83 11.34 -18.96
N LEU A 59 21.57 11.71 -19.24
CA LEU A 59 20.41 11.10 -18.60
C LEU A 59 20.11 9.70 -19.17
N PRO A 60 19.83 8.72 -18.31
CA PRO A 60 19.18 7.48 -18.73
C PRO A 60 17.76 7.74 -19.25
N SER A 61 17.16 6.72 -19.86
CA SER A 61 15.73 6.79 -20.20
C SER A 61 14.86 7.03 -18.97
N ASN A 62 13.72 7.69 -19.16
CA ASN A 62 12.72 7.88 -18.11
C ASN A 62 12.28 6.54 -17.49
N GLU A 63 12.19 5.49 -18.30
CA GLU A 63 11.87 4.14 -17.83
C GLU A 63 12.94 3.59 -16.88
N ALA A 64 14.22 3.75 -17.20
CA ALA A 64 15.31 3.35 -16.32
C ALA A 64 15.32 4.14 -15.00
N LEU A 65 15.01 5.44 -15.05
CA LEU A 65 14.87 6.27 -13.86
C LEU A 65 13.67 5.85 -13.00
N MET A 66 12.51 5.56 -13.62
CA MET A 66 11.34 5.05 -12.90
C MET A 66 11.61 3.70 -12.24
N LEU A 67 12.27 2.78 -12.94
CA LEU A 67 12.67 1.49 -12.37
C LEU A 67 13.66 1.66 -11.21
N MET A 68 14.59 2.61 -11.30
CA MET A 68 15.51 2.93 -10.22
C MET A 68 14.77 3.45 -8.98
N ILE A 69 13.83 4.40 -9.15
CA ILE A 69 13.01 4.91 -8.03
C ILE A 69 12.23 3.77 -7.39
N ARG A 70 11.53 2.96 -8.19
CA ARG A 70 10.74 1.82 -7.69
C ARG A 70 11.57 0.80 -6.91
N ARG A 71 12.84 0.59 -7.28
CA ARG A 71 13.75 -0.30 -6.55
C ARG A 71 14.14 0.24 -5.18
N GLN A 72 14.13 1.56 -4.99
CA GLN A 72 14.46 2.19 -3.71
C GLN A 72 13.26 2.36 -2.80
N CYS A 73 12.05 2.42 -3.36
CA CYS A 73 10.83 2.25 -2.60
C CYS A 73 10.83 0.83 -2.02
N THR A 74 11.33 0.70 -0.80
CA THR A 74 11.41 -0.58 -0.11
C THR A 74 9.99 -0.98 0.23
N VAL A 75 9.52 -2.15 -0.24
CA VAL A 75 8.33 -2.76 0.34
C VAL A 75 8.70 -3.07 1.78
N GLU A 76 8.11 -2.36 2.74
CA GLU A 76 8.40 -2.64 4.13
C GLU A 76 8.06 -4.10 4.43
N THR A 77 9.08 -4.83 4.85
CA THR A 77 8.92 -6.20 5.28
C THR A 77 8.19 -6.19 6.62
N VAL A 78 7.23 -7.08 6.75
CA VAL A 78 6.56 -7.39 8.01
C VAL A 78 7.61 -7.59 9.12
N ASP A 79 7.33 -7.12 10.33
CA ASP A 79 8.25 -7.23 11.49
C ASP A 79 8.60 -8.70 11.76
N VAL A 80 9.66 -8.95 12.55
CA VAL A 80 10.17 -10.30 12.88
C VAL A 80 9.07 -11.22 13.44
N ASP A 81 8.06 -10.63 14.10
CA ASP A 81 6.91 -11.32 14.69
C ASP A 81 5.73 -11.52 13.71
N GLY A 82 5.85 -11.09 12.46
CA GLY A 82 4.76 -11.13 11.49
C GLY A 82 3.73 -10.00 11.67
N ARG A 83 4.11 -8.91 12.36
CA ARG A 83 3.24 -7.73 12.58
C ARG A 83 3.51 -6.61 11.59
N LEU A 84 2.48 -5.80 11.34
CA LEU A 84 2.55 -4.60 10.53
C LEU A 84 3.45 -3.53 11.18
N PRO A 85 4.35 -2.91 10.41
CA PRO A 85 5.18 -1.79 10.86
C PRO A 85 4.35 -0.66 11.48
N GLU A 86 4.86 -0.02 12.54
CA GLU A 86 4.16 1.04 13.30
C GLU A 86 3.61 2.16 12.42
N LYS A 87 4.34 2.54 11.37
CA LYS A 87 3.93 3.61 10.45
C LYS A 87 2.63 3.31 9.70
N LEU A 88 2.30 2.03 9.52
CA LEU A 88 1.08 1.58 8.82
C LEU A 88 -0.10 1.40 9.78
N ARG A 89 0.13 1.48 11.10
CA ARG A 89 -0.90 1.23 12.12
C ARG A 89 -1.74 2.46 12.43
N LYS A 90 -1.39 3.63 11.89
CA LYS A 90 -2.07 4.91 12.14
C LYS A 90 -2.42 5.61 10.84
N THR A 91 -3.50 6.38 10.88
CA THR A 91 -3.89 7.28 9.79
C THR A 91 -2.98 8.51 9.74
N TYR A 92 -3.07 9.31 8.67
CA TYR A 92 -2.36 10.59 8.57
C TYR A 92 -2.75 11.61 9.64
N CYS A 93 -3.90 11.44 10.30
CA CYS A 93 -4.32 12.23 11.45
C CYS A 93 -3.97 11.58 12.80
N TYR A 94 -3.10 10.57 12.81
CA TYR A 94 -2.60 9.86 14.00
C TYR A 94 -3.65 9.03 14.76
N GLU A 95 -4.80 8.77 14.15
CA GLU A 95 -5.80 7.84 14.69
C GLU A 95 -5.33 6.39 14.47
N ASP A 96 -5.59 5.50 15.44
CA ASP A 96 -5.30 4.08 15.29
C ASP A 96 -6.15 3.49 14.15
N PHE A 97 -5.50 2.74 13.26
CA PHE A 97 -6.09 2.20 12.04
C PHE A 97 -6.08 0.65 11.99
N ILE A 98 -5.84 0.00 13.13
CA ILE A 98 -5.89 -1.45 13.25
C ILE A 98 -6.81 -1.80 14.42
N LEU A 99 -7.89 -2.53 14.12
CA LEU A 99 -8.80 -3.08 15.11
C LEU A 99 -8.33 -4.45 15.59
N HIS A 100 -7.93 -5.31 14.65
CA HIS A 100 -7.49 -6.67 14.91
C HIS A 100 -6.31 -7.05 14.01
N GLU A 101 -5.38 -7.82 14.55
CA GLU A 101 -4.21 -8.30 13.80
C GLU A 101 -3.76 -9.64 14.36
N ASP A 102 -3.91 -10.68 13.55
CA ASP A 102 -3.27 -11.97 13.73
C ASP A 102 -2.73 -12.48 12.38
N LYS A 103 -2.27 -13.74 12.37
CA LYS A 103 -1.65 -14.35 11.18
C LYS A 103 -2.63 -14.56 10.03
N ASN A 104 -3.93 -14.70 10.30
CA ASN A 104 -4.96 -15.09 9.34
C ASN A 104 -5.91 -13.94 8.99
N LEU A 105 -5.98 -12.93 9.85
CA LEU A 105 -6.92 -11.83 9.77
C LEU A 105 -6.28 -10.54 10.25
N ILE A 106 -6.34 -9.52 9.40
CA ILE A 106 -6.05 -8.14 9.79
C ILE A 106 -7.25 -7.27 9.44
N ILE A 107 -7.77 -6.55 10.44
CA ILE A 107 -8.87 -5.61 10.26
C ILE A 107 -8.35 -4.18 10.42
N PHE A 108 -8.42 -3.43 9.33
CA PHE A 108 -8.13 -2.00 9.30
C PHE A 108 -9.41 -1.20 9.39
N THR A 109 -9.51 -0.41 10.45
CA THR A 109 -10.57 0.59 10.64
C THR A 109 -10.17 1.51 11.78
N THR A 110 -10.94 2.58 11.96
CA THR A 110 -10.76 3.51 13.08
C THR A 110 -12.02 3.57 13.94
N LYS A 111 -11.91 4.18 15.13
CA LYS A 111 -13.08 4.40 16.00
C LYS A 111 -14.09 5.33 15.33
N THR A 112 -13.61 6.33 14.60
CA THR A 112 -14.48 7.20 13.80
C THR A 112 -15.20 6.43 12.70
N ASN A 113 -14.50 5.56 11.97
CA ASN A 113 -15.11 4.73 10.93
C ASN A 113 -16.21 3.81 11.49
N LEU A 114 -15.96 3.15 12.63
CA LEU A 114 -16.96 2.32 13.31
C LEU A 114 -18.16 3.15 13.78
N SER A 115 -17.93 4.34 14.34
CA SER A 115 -19.01 5.25 14.75
C SER A 115 -19.87 5.70 13.56
N ILE A 116 -19.26 5.96 12.40
CA ILE A 116 -19.99 6.26 11.17
C ILE A 116 -20.82 5.05 10.76
N LEU A 117 -20.25 3.84 10.74
CA LEU A 117 -21.00 2.63 10.41
C LEU A 117 -22.23 2.46 11.32
N LYS A 118 -22.07 2.60 12.65
CA LYS A 118 -23.17 2.53 13.63
C LYS A 118 -24.31 3.49 13.35
N GLN A 119 -24.01 4.71 12.90
CA GLN A 119 -25.02 5.74 12.69
C GLN A 119 -25.71 5.64 11.32
N ASN A 120 -25.16 4.84 10.40
CA ASN A 120 -25.69 4.72 9.04
C ASN A 120 -26.76 3.64 8.95
N LYS A 121 -27.83 3.92 8.19
CA LYS A 121 -28.93 2.95 7.94
C LYS A 121 -28.67 2.01 6.77
N HIS A 122 -27.67 2.33 5.94
CA HIS A 122 -27.37 1.59 4.72
C HIS A 122 -25.90 1.22 4.73
N TRP A 123 -25.66 -0.08 4.73
CA TRP A 123 -24.33 -0.67 4.68
C TRP A 123 -24.18 -1.47 3.40
N PHE A 124 -22.94 -1.67 2.97
CA PHE A 124 -22.61 -2.50 1.82
C PHE A 124 -21.35 -3.29 2.11
N ALA A 125 -21.35 -4.56 1.76
CA ALA A 125 -20.20 -5.44 1.83
C ALA A 125 -19.69 -5.74 0.43
N ASP A 126 -18.37 -5.73 0.23
CA ASP A 126 -17.73 -6.25 -0.98
C ASP A 126 -16.57 -7.18 -0.62
N GLY A 127 -16.42 -8.23 -1.42
CA GLY A 127 -15.41 -9.26 -1.23
C GLY A 127 -14.60 -9.43 -2.51
N THR A 128 -13.38 -8.90 -2.55
CA THR A 128 -12.52 -8.98 -3.73
C THR A 128 -11.39 -9.99 -3.52
N PHE A 129 -11.42 -11.08 -4.30
CA PHE A 129 -10.39 -12.14 -4.28
C PHE A 129 -9.15 -11.82 -5.14
N LYS A 130 -9.30 -10.97 -6.18
CA LYS A 130 -8.26 -10.77 -7.22
C LYS A 130 -7.13 -9.80 -6.85
N VAL A 131 -7.20 -9.13 -5.70
CA VAL A 131 -6.33 -7.99 -5.36
C VAL A 131 -5.32 -8.31 -4.24
N CYS A 132 -5.46 -9.45 -3.56
CA CYS A 132 -4.56 -9.82 -2.47
C CYS A 132 -3.24 -10.43 -2.96
N SER A 133 -2.17 -10.20 -2.19
CA SER A 133 -0.91 -10.92 -2.31
C SER A 133 -1.11 -12.41 -2.01
N ASN A 134 -0.17 -13.28 -2.41
CA ASN A 134 -0.27 -14.73 -2.19
C ASN A 134 -0.50 -15.15 -0.73
N ASP A 135 -0.23 -14.26 0.22
CA ASP A 135 -0.34 -14.51 1.66
C ASP A 135 -1.77 -14.32 2.20
N TYR A 136 -2.67 -13.69 1.45
CA TYR A 136 -4.08 -13.50 1.83
C TYR A 136 -5.02 -13.92 0.69
N TYR A 137 -6.13 -14.57 1.05
CA TYR A 137 -7.09 -15.11 0.09
C TYR A 137 -8.09 -14.07 -0.41
N GLN A 138 -8.47 -13.12 0.45
CA GLN A 138 -9.52 -12.16 0.15
C GLN A 138 -9.33 -10.82 0.88
N LEU A 139 -9.65 -9.73 0.17
CA LEU A 139 -9.91 -8.43 0.79
C LEU A 139 -11.42 -8.26 0.90
N PHE A 140 -11.91 -8.13 2.12
CA PHE A 140 -13.29 -7.81 2.44
C PHE A 140 -13.41 -6.35 2.87
N THR A 141 -14.43 -5.65 2.42
CA THR A 141 -14.66 -4.25 2.79
C THR A 141 -16.11 -3.99 3.19
N LEU A 142 -16.29 -3.23 4.26
CA LEU A 142 -17.59 -2.67 4.66
C LEU A 142 -17.65 -1.20 4.33
N HIS A 143 -18.80 -0.78 3.80
CA HIS A 143 -19.05 0.57 3.34
C HIS A 143 -20.30 1.13 3.98
N ALA A 144 -20.33 2.45 4.12
CA ALA A 144 -21.54 3.19 4.46
C ALA A 144 -21.84 4.24 3.38
N MET A 145 -23.11 4.64 3.30
CA MET A 145 -23.52 5.74 2.44
C MET A 145 -23.35 7.08 3.15
N MET A 146 -22.35 7.87 2.74
CA MET A 146 -22.12 9.22 3.26
C MET A 146 -22.32 10.24 2.15
N THR A 147 -23.22 11.21 2.34
CA THR A 147 -23.40 12.33 1.39
C THR A 147 -23.53 11.87 -0.07
N ASN A 148 -24.40 10.86 -0.30
CA ASN A 148 -24.64 10.23 -1.61
C ASN A 148 -23.44 9.51 -2.25
N ALA A 149 -22.39 9.20 -1.49
CA ALA A 149 -21.28 8.34 -1.91
C ALA A 149 -21.20 7.09 -1.02
N ILE A 150 -20.79 5.96 -1.62
CA ILE A 150 -20.50 4.72 -0.89
C ILE A 150 -19.02 4.77 -0.52
N ILE A 151 -18.72 4.85 0.78
CA ILE A 151 -17.36 5.01 1.29
C ILE A 151 -16.95 3.75 2.06
N PRO A 152 -15.82 3.11 1.73
CA PRO A 152 -15.26 2.01 2.51
C PRO A 152 -14.71 2.50 3.85
N LEU A 153 -15.13 1.86 4.94
CA LEU A 153 -14.82 2.25 6.32
C LEU A 153 -14.11 1.12 7.10
N VAL A 154 -14.28 -0.12 6.70
CA VAL A 154 -13.53 -1.27 7.23
C VAL A 154 -12.93 -2.05 6.08
N TYR A 155 -11.70 -2.51 6.28
CA TYR A 155 -10.98 -3.39 5.36
C TYR A 155 -10.49 -4.59 6.17
N ALA A 156 -10.83 -5.81 5.75
CA ALA A 156 -10.36 -7.04 6.38
C ALA A 156 -9.59 -7.87 5.35
N LEU A 157 -8.30 -8.12 5.63
CA LEU A 157 -7.48 -9.05 4.88
C LEU A 157 -7.59 -10.42 5.52
N LEU A 158 -8.08 -11.41 4.76
CA LEU A 158 -8.44 -12.73 5.26
C LEU A 158 -7.69 -13.84 4.52
N ILE A 159 -7.20 -14.84 5.26
CA ILE A 159 -6.64 -16.08 4.70
C ILE A 159 -7.73 -17.14 4.45
N ASP A 160 -8.82 -17.14 5.21
CA ASP A 160 -9.84 -18.19 5.12
C ASP A 160 -11.29 -17.67 5.23
N GLN A 161 -11.82 -17.44 6.44
CA GLN A 161 -13.27 -17.23 6.64
C GLN A 161 -13.66 -15.79 6.98
N VAL A 162 -14.46 -15.20 6.09
CA VAL A 162 -15.06 -13.86 6.25
C VAL A 162 -15.88 -13.75 7.54
N ILE A 163 -16.51 -14.84 7.98
CA ILE A 163 -17.37 -14.90 9.17
C ILE A 163 -16.61 -14.44 10.42
N THR A 164 -15.38 -14.93 10.64
CA THR A 164 -14.58 -14.54 11.81
C THR A 164 -14.24 -13.06 11.82
N GLY A 165 -13.97 -12.48 10.65
CA GLY A 165 -13.73 -11.04 10.54
C GLY A 165 -14.98 -10.23 10.84
N PHE A 166 -16.14 -10.75 10.44
CA PHE A 166 -17.43 -10.12 10.67
C PHE A 166 -17.83 -10.16 12.15
N ASP A 167 -17.72 -11.31 12.82
CA ASP A 167 -18.02 -11.45 14.25
C ASP A 167 -17.21 -10.47 15.10
N LEU A 168 -15.90 -10.31 14.81
CA LEU A 168 -15.04 -9.34 15.49
C LEU A 168 -15.45 -7.89 15.26
N ILE A 169 -16.03 -7.59 14.09
CA ILE A 169 -16.58 -6.27 13.79
C ILE A 169 -17.89 -6.10 14.55
N CYS A 170 -18.79 -7.09 14.55
CA CYS A 170 -20.06 -7.11 15.28
C CYS A 170 -19.88 -6.90 16.77
N ASP A 171 -18.84 -7.48 17.39
CA ASP A 171 -18.50 -7.26 18.80
C ASP A 171 -18.23 -5.79 19.14
N GLN A 172 -18.00 -4.93 18.13
CA GLN A 172 -17.90 -3.49 18.33
C GLN A 172 -19.25 -2.78 18.40
N PHE A 173 -20.35 -3.45 18.05
CA PHE A 173 -21.73 -2.94 18.06
C PHE A 173 -22.47 -3.53 19.28
N ASP A 174 -23.33 -2.73 19.92
CA ASP A 174 -24.16 -3.22 21.03
C ASP A 174 -25.36 -4.03 20.47
N ASP A 175 -26.51 -4.10 21.16
CA ASP A 175 -27.73 -4.86 20.78
C ASP A 175 -28.28 -4.61 19.34
N ASP A 176 -27.73 -3.66 18.58
CA ASP A 176 -28.03 -3.40 17.17
C ASP A 176 -27.23 -4.30 16.19
N ALA A 177 -26.42 -5.23 16.69
CA ALA A 177 -25.64 -6.18 15.88
C ALA A 177 -26.51 -7.16 15.09
N ASP A 178 -27.74 -7.44 15.55
CA ASP A 178 -28.67 -8.36 14.88
C ASP A 178 -29.10 -7.84 13.50
N ASP A 179 -29.29 -6.53 13.34
CA ASP A 179 -29.62 -5.92 12.05
C ASP A 179 -28.44 -5.98 11.07
N LEU A 180 -27.20 -5.90 11.60
CA LEU A 180 -25.96 -6.01 10.83
C LEU A 180 -25.76 -7.46 10.34
N LEU A 181 -25.91 -8.43 11.25
CA LEU A 181 -25.86 -9.86 10.95
C LEU A 181 -26.95 -10.26 9.94
N ASP A 182 -28.20 -9.86 10.18
CA ASP A 182 -29.34 -10.20 9.31
C ASP A 182 -29.22 -9.57 7.92
N TYR A 183 -28.77 -8.30 7.83
CA TYR A 183 -28.47 -7.68 6.53
C TYR A 183 -27.34 -8.41 5.80
N PHE A 184 -26.27 -8.77 6.52
CA PHE A 184 -25.11 -9.42 5.93
C PHE A 184 -25.43 -10.82 5.42
N GLU A 185 -26.06 -11.67 6.23
CA GLU A 185 -26.51 -13.00 5.82
C GLU A 185 -27.39 -12.93 4.56
N LYS A 186 -28.28 -11.94 4.47
CA LYS A 186 -29.17 -11.75 3.31
C LYS A 186 -28.49 -11.23 2.05
N THR A 187 -27.34 -10.55 2.17
CA THR A 187 -26.72 -9.82 1.04
C THR A 187 -25.32 -10.30 0.70
N TRP A 188 -24.76 -11.25 1.45
CA TRP A 188 -23.44 -11.80 1.23
C TRP A 188 -23.35 -12.61 -0.07
N ILE A 189 -22.65 -12.07 -1.07
CA ILE A 189 -22.50 -12.67 -2.40
C ILE A 189 -21.54 -13.89 -2.41
N GLY A 190 -20.91 -14.21 -1.27
CA GLY A 190 -19.98 -15.35 -1.11
C GLY A 190 -20.57 -16.57 -0.42
N GLU A 191 -21.87 -16.58 -0.11
CA GLU A 191 -22.54 -17.77 0.46
C GLU A 191 -22.44 -18.93 -0.54
N LYS A 192 -22.01 -20.11 -0.07
CA LYS A 192 -22.12 -21.33 -0.89
C LYS A 192 -23.61 -21.57 -1.10
N LYS A 193 -24.09 -21.37 -2.32
CA LYS A 193 -25.43 -21.83 -2.69
C LYS A 193 -25.52 -23.31 -2.35
N GLU A 194 -26.40 -23.68 -1.42
CA GLU A 194 -26.75 -25.09 -1.22
C GLU A 194 -27.22 -25.65 -2.57
N GLU A 195 -26.58 -26.73 -3.01
CA GLU A 195 -26.89 -27.44 -4.26
C GLU A 195 -28.19 -28.26 -4.14
#